data_AF-A0A350J1E3-F1
#
_entry.id   AF-A0A350J1E3-F1
#
_cell.length_a   1.000
_cell.length_b   1.000
_cell.length_c   1.000
_cell.angle_alpha   90.00
_cell.angle_beta   90.00
_cell.angle_gamma   90.00
#
_symmetry.space_group_name_H-M   'P 1'
#
loop_
_entity.id
_entity.type
_entity.pdbx_description
1 polymer ?
#
loop_
_entity_poly.entity_id
_entity_poly.type
_entity_poly.pdbx_seq_one_letter_code
_entity_poly.pdbx_strand_id
1 'polypeptide(L)'
;MFSAKAVQLNLNDMPLFVSTSVPPNIVVSMDDSGSMAWGFMPDVISSNWRETYYRSAHYNKIYYDPSVNYIAPNDSLGTPLADADYSNATRGYYYDTDHQESINLSTSFSAIYYHYHYELALLLDNAYVDSDCPSCALQPAYYYHFDDTLTGCTDTVANQSTDADCYSKVVINTDSYTGDGGTNNYGRTLA
;
A
#
# COMPACT_ATOMS: atom_id res chain seq x y z
N MET A 1 -15.44 -38.34 62.40
CA MET A 1 -14.83 -37.72 61.20
C MET A 1 -15.72 -38.07 60.00
N PHE A 2 -16.31 -37.09 59.33
CA PHE A 2 -17.02 -37.32 58.06
C PHE A 2 -16.21 -36.69 56.94
N SER A 3 -15.78 -37.50 55.97
CA SER A 3 -15.08 -37.04 54.79
C SER A 3 -16.11 -36.58 53.76
N ALA A 4 -16.16 -35.28 53.47
CA ALA A 4 -16.96 -34.76 52.36
C ALA A 4 -16.31 -35.15 51.03
N LYS A 5 -17.05 -35.85 50.16
CA LYS A 5 -16.65 -36.02 48.76
C LYS A 5 -17.15 -34.82 47.98
N ALA A 6 -16.25 -33.92 47.60
CA ALA A 6 -16.54 -32.90 46.61
C ALA A 6 -16.38 -33.52 45.21
N VAL A 7 -17.47 -33.56 44.44
CA VAL A 7 -17.42 -33.84 43.00
C VAL A 7 -17.21 -32.52 42.28
N GLN A 8 -16.28 -32.50 41.34
CA GLN A 8 -16.04 -31.33 40.49
C GLN A 8 -17.26 -31.12 39.59
N LEU A 9 -18.01 -30.03 39.84
CA LEU A 9 -19.12 -29.61 38.99
C LEU A 9 -18.54 -28.80 37.83
N ASN A 10 -18.45 -29.42 36.66
CA ASN A 10 -18.06 -28.73 35.43
C ASN A 10 -19.23 -27.84 35.00
N LEU A 11 -19.13 -26.55 35.31
CA LEU A 11 -20.04 -25.54 34.78
C LEU A 11 -19.68 -25.38 33.30
N ASN A 12 -20.67 -25.56 32.44
CA ASN A 12 -20.45 -25.47 31.00
C ASN A 12 -20.26 -23.99 30.65
N ASP A 13 -19.09 -23.61 30.12
CA ASP A 13 -18.78 -22.22 29.73
C ASP A 13 -19.50 -21.78 28.46
N MET A 14 -20.34 -22.64 27.88
CA MET A 14 -21.19 -22.33 26.75
C MET A 14 -22.49 -21.66 27.19
N PRO A 15 -22.80 -20.44 26.73
CA PRO A 15 -24.07 -19.79 27.01
C PRO A 15 -25.24 -20.69 26.58
N LEU A 16 -26.27 -20.78 27.42
CA LEU A 16 -27.41 -21.70 27.28
C LEU A 16 -28.15 -21.61 25.92
N PHE A 17 -27.95 -20.52 25.17
CA PHE A 17 -28.56 -20.28 23.86
C PHE A 17 -27.82 -20.88 22.67
N VAL A 18 -26.59 -21.39 22.85
CA VAL A 18 -25.80 -21.94 21.74
C VAL A 18 -25.87 -23.47 21.73
N SER A 19 -27.06 -24.07 21.80
CA SER A 19 -27.19 -25.54 21.79
C SER A 19 -26.98 -26.19 20.42
N THR A 20 -26.79 -25.40 19.36
CA THR A 20 -26.50 -25.88 18.01
C THR A 20 -25.52 -24.93 17.32
N SER A 21 -24.45 -25.46 16.74
CA SER A 21 -23.60 -24.70 15.81
C SER A 21 -24.46 -24.30 14.61
N VAL A 22 -24.89 -23.04 14.55
CA VAL A 22 -25.54 -22.48 13.37
C VAL A 22 -24.44 -22.17 12.37
N PRO A 23 -24.47 -22.72 11.14
CA PRO A 23 -23.49 -22.37 10.13
C PRO A 23 -23.48 -20.85 9.90
N PRO A 24 -22.31 -20.21 9.78
CA PRO A 24 -22.24 -18.78 9.54
C PRO A 24 -22.90 -18.44 8.19
N ASN A 25 -23.81 -17.48 8.20
CA ASN A 25 -24.39 -16.89 6.98
C ASN A 25 -23.52 -15.71 6.57
N ILE A 26 -22.55 -15.95 5.68
CA ILE A 26 -21.67 -14.90 5.16
C ILE A 26 -22.28 -14.39 3.85
N VAL A 27 -22.51 -13.08 3.77
CA VAL A 27 -22.79 -12.39 2.51
C VAL A 27 -21.53 -11.66 2.11
N VAL A 28 -21.05 -11.94 0.90
CA VAL A 28 -19.90 -11.25 0.29
C VAL A 28 -20.46 -10.34 -0.79
N SER A 29 -20.22 -9.04 -0.66
CA SER A 29 -20.46 -8.05 -1.71
C SER A 29 -19.12 -7.52 -2.16
N MET A 30 -18.88 -7.49 -3.48
CA MET A 30 -17.72 -6.83 -4.06
C MET A 30 -18.12 -5.39 -4.36
N ASP A 31 -17.29 -4.45 -3.93
CA ASP A 31 -17.45 -3.03 -4.26
C ASP A 31 -16.95 -2.81 -5.69
N ASP A 32 -17.86 -2.40 -6.58
CA ASP A 32 -17.59 -2.05 -7.98
C ASP A 32 -17.64 -0.52 -8.19
N SER A 33 -17.60 0.25 -7.11
CA SER A 33 -17.48 1.70 -7.22
C SER A 33 -16.16 2.07 -7.89
N GLY A 34 -16.21 3.04 -8.81
CA GLY A 34 -15.03 3.48 -9.56
C GLY A 34 -13.90 4.06 -8.67
N SER A 35 -14.14 4.31 -7.38
CA SER A 35 -13.13 4.81 -6.44
C SER A 35 -12.02 3.81 -6.15
N MET A 36 -12.26 2.51 -6.35
CA MET A 36 -11.20 1.52 -6.23
C MET A 36 -10.10 1.72 -7.27
N ALA A 37 -10.36 2.49 -8.34
CA ALA A 37 -9.37 2.90 -9.33
C ALA A 37 -8.50 4.10 -8.92
N TRP A 38 -8.58 4.59 -7.68
CA TRP A 38 -7.81 5.75 -7.24
C TRP A 38 -6.44 5.33 -6.72
N GLY A 39 -5.39 6.06 -7.11
CA GLY A 39 -4.02 5.90 -6.61
C GLY A 39 -3.81 6.52 -5.22
N PHE A 40 -4.90 6.75 -4.48
CA PHE A 40 -4.87 7.47 -3.22
C PHE A 40 -5.94 7.07 -2.22
N MET A 41 -5.59 7.17 -0.95
CA MET A 41 -6.52 7.01 0.17
C MET A 41 -6.02 7.83 1.37
N PRO A 42 -6.90 8.55 2.10
CA PRO A 42 -8.36 8.65 1.94
C PRO A 42 -8.83 9.66 0.88
N ASP A 43 -10.09 9.57 0.45
CA ASP A 43 -10.70 10.37 -0.64
C ASP A 43 -10.45 11.88 -0.56
N VAL A 44 -10.43 12.41 0.67
CA VAL A 44 -10.25 13.84 0.95
C VAL A 44 -8.91 14.40 0.43
N ILE A 45 -7.93 13.55 0.13
CA ILE A 45 -6.61 13.99 -0.31
C ILE A 45 -6.50 14.24 -1.82
N SER A 46 -7.55 13.95 -2.60
CA SER A 46 -7.57 14.05 -4.06
C SER A 46 -7.05 15.38 -4.60
N SER A 47 -7.39 16.51 -3.98
CA SER A 47 -6.98 17.84 -4.43
C SER A 47 -5.48 18.11 -4.30
N ASN A 48 -4.75 17.32 -3.51
CA ASN A 48 -3.35 17.58 -3.14
C ASN A 48 -2.37 16.74 -3.96
N TRP A 49 -2.81 16.21 -5.11
CA TRP A 49 -2.03 15.35 -5.99
C TRP A 49 -0.74 15.98 -6.53
N ARG A 50 -0.56 17.30 -6.44
CA ARG A 50 0.68 18.01 -6.81
C ARG A 50 1.72 18.06 -5.69
N GLU A 51 1.29 17.82 -4.47
CA GLU A 51 2.10 18.06 -3.28
C GLU A 51 3.11 16.94 -3.04
N THR A 52 4.25 17.25 -2.42
CA THR A 52 5.33 16.27 -2.20
C THR A 52 4.87 15.15 -1.26
N TYR A 53 4.21 15.51 -0.16
CA TYR A 53 3.67 14.59 0.83
C TYR A 53 2.65 13.60 0.26
N TYR A 54 2.01 13.92 -0.87
CA TYR A 54 1.12 12.98 -1.58
C TYR A 54 1.81 11.67 -2.00
N ARG A 55 3.14 11.70 -2.18
CA ARG A 55 3.99 10.53 -2.49
C ARG A 55 4.62 9.91 -1.24
N SER A 56 3.92 9.98 -0.11
CA SER A 56 4.34 9.38 1.15
C SER A 56 3.24 8.48 1.69
N ALA A 57 3.61 7.30 2.21
CA ALA A 57 2.71 6.42 2.95
C ALA A 57 2.13 7.07 4.22
N HIS A 58 2.80 8.10 4.76
CA HIS A 58 2.29 8.85 5.90
C HIS A 58 1.01 9.62 5.55
N TYR A 59 0.93 10.20 4.34
CA TYR A 59 -0.21 11.01 3.90
C TYR A 59 -1.18 10.23 3.00
N ASN A 60 -0.67 9.53 1.99
CA ASN A 60 -1.41 8.69 1.07
C ASN A 60 -1.20 7.22 1.42
N LYS A 61 -2.23 6.56 1.97
CA LYS A 61 -2.13 5.20 2.51
C LYS A 61 -1.98 4.10 1.47
N ILE A 62 -2.14 4.41 0.18
CA ILE A 62 -1.90 3.47 -0.92
C ILE A 62 -0.45 3.58 -1.43
N TYR A 63 0.26 4.66 -1.11
CA TYR A 63 1.64 4.84 -1.56
C TYR A 63 2.58 3.83 -0.89
N TYR A 64 3.70 3.54 -1.57
CA TYR A 64 4.73 2.62 -1.08
C TYR A 64 5.23 3.01 0.32
N ASP A 65 5.23 2.03 1.23
CA ASP A 65 5.74 2.14 2.60
C ASP A 65 6.94 1.17 2.77
N PRO A 66 8.16 1.66 2.97
CA PRO A 66 9.33 0.79 3.14
C PRO A 66 9.29 -0.08 4.41
N SER A 67 8.40 0.21 5.37
CA SER A 67 8.19 -0.62 6.57
C SER A 67 7.30 -1.84 6.31
N VAL A 68 6.61 -1.89 5.15
CA VAL A 68 5.73 -2.98 4.76
C VAL A 68 6.48 -3.97 3.88
N ASN A 69 6.37 -5.26 4.21
CA ASN A 69 6.87 -6.33 3.35
C ASN A 69 5.85 -6.67 2.26
N TYR A 70 6.08 -6.17 1.05
CA TYR A 70 5.29 -6.53 -0.12
C TYR A 70 5.71 -7.91 -0.63
N ILE A 71 4.77 -8.82 -0.73
CA ILE A 71 4.98 -10.13 -1.36
C ILE A 71 4.58 -10.04 -2.83
N ALA A 72 5.26 -10.82 -3.68
CA ALA A 72 4.87 -10.98 -5.07
C ALA A 72 3.38 -11.35 -5.20
N PRO A 73 2.71 -10.91 -6.28
CA PRO A 73 1.32 -11.27 -6.53
C PRO A 73 1.17 -12.80 -6.68
N ASN A 74 -0.03 -13.29 -6.41
CA ASN A 74 -0.40 -14.66 -6.74
C ASN A 74 -1.15 -14.69 -8.06
N ASP A 75 -1.03 -15.78 -8.81
CA ASP A 75 -1.90 -16.02 -9.97
C ASP A 75 -3.34 -16.36 -9.53
N SER A 76 -4.22 -16.56 -10.52
CA SER A 76 -5.63 -16.93 -10.27
C SER A 76 -5.80 -18.29 -9.58
N LEU A 77 -4.73 -19.08 -9.48
CA LEU A 77 -4.69 -20.37 -8.80
C LEU A 77 -4.05 -20.27 -7.40
N GLY A 78 -3.65 -19.08 -6.97
CA GLY A 78 -3.01 -18.85 -5.68
C GLY A 78 -1.52 -19.20 -5.64
N THR A 79 -0.89 -19.42 -6.80
CA THR A 79 0.55 -19.69 -6.90
C THR A 79 1.33 -18.38 -6.85
N PRO A 80 2.33 -18.23 -5.96
CA PRO A 80 3.18 -17.05 -5.94
C PRO A 80 3.94 -16.89 -7.25
N LEU A 81 3.97 -15.65 -7.73
CA LEU A 81 4.69 -15.27 -8.94
C LEU A 81 6.07 -14.71 -8.56
N ALA A 82 6.87 -14.38 -9.58
CA ALA A 82 8.16 -13.74 -9.37
C ALA A 82 7.99 -12.32 -8.81
N ASP A 83 8.99 -11.87 -8.03
CA ASP A 83 9.10 -10.48 -7.64
C ASP A 83 9.24 -9.56 -8.87
N ALA A 84 8.90 -8.29 -8.71
CA ALA A 84 9.02 -7.30 -9.78
C ALA A 84 10.49 -7.10 -10.20
N ASP A 85 10.75 -7.08 -11.51
CA ASP A 85 12.06 -6.68 -12.04
C ASP A 85 12.20 -5.16 -11.98
N TYR A 86 13.17 -4.65 -11.23
CA TYR A 86 13.39 -3.22 -11.05
C TYR A 86 13.60 -2.46 -12.38
N SER A 87 14.21 -3.10 -13.37
CA SER A 87 14.48 -2.51 -14.69
C SER A 87 13.38 -2.78 -15.73
N ASN A 88 12.43 -3.67 -15.41
CA ASN A 88 11.38 -4.11 -16.32
C ASN A 88 10.10 -4.50 -15.55
N ALA A 89 9.63 -3.60 -14.68
CA ALA A 89 8.50 -3.87 -13.80
C ALA A 89 7.19 -3.84 -14.58
N THR A 90 6.32 -4.81 -14.31
CA THR A 90 4.97 -4.84 -14.91
C THR A 90 4.03 -3.91 -14.15
N ARG A 91 3.60 -2.85 -14.83
CA ARG A 91 2.51 -1.97 -14.38
C ARG A 91 1.19 -2.54 -14.85
N GLY A 92 0.21 -2.59 -13.94
CA GLY A 92 -1.11 -3.13 -14.26
C GLY A 92 -1.18 -4.66 -14.29
N TYR A 93 -0.45 -5.33 -13.39
CA TYR A 93 -0.27 -6.79 -13.39
C TYR A 93 -1.56 -7.63 -13.51
N TYR A 94 -2.65 -7.18 -12.90
CA TYR A 94 -3.93 -7.88 -12.90
C TYR A 94 -4.86 -7.51 -14.08
N TYR A 95 -4.42 -6.65 -15.01
CA TYR A 95 -5.13 -6.43 -16.26
C TYR A 95 -4.78 -7.51 -17.28
N ASP A 96 -5.60 -7.60 -18.34
CA ASP A 96 -5.30 -8.41 -19.51
C ASP A 96 -3.93 -8.03 -20.10
N THR A 97 -3.24 -9.00 -20.68
CA THR A 97 -1.83 -8.88 -21.11
C THR A 97 -1.59 -7.75 -22.11
N ASP A 98 -2.59 -7.42 -22.93
CA ASP A 98 -2.57 -6.30 -23.88
C ASP A 98 -2.64 -4.92 -23.22
N HIS A 99 -2.99 -4.86 -21.93
CA HIS A 99 -3.08 -3.65 -21.11
C HIS A 99 -1.98 -3.58 -20.03
N GLN A 100 -1.01 -4.50 -20.06
CA GLN A 100 0.14 -4.46 -19.18
C GLN A 100 1.27 -3.64 -19.80
N GLU A 101 1.94 -2.83 -18.98
CA GLU A 101 3.08 -2.02 -19.42
C GLU A 101 4.36 -2.43 -18.70
N SER A 102 5.46 -2.50 -19.43
CA SER A 102 6.80 -2.67 -18.88
C SER A 102 7.44 -1.32 -18.60
N ILE A 103 7.83 -1.08 -17.34
CA ILE A 103 8.42 0.19 -16.90
C ILE A 103 9.78 -0.07 -16.24
N ASN A 104 10.79 0.68 -16.68
CA ASN A 104 12.07 0.73 -15.98
C ASN A 104 11.96 1.68 -14.79
N LEU A 105 11.95 1.15 -13.57
CA LEU A 105 11.79 1.94 -12.35
C LEU A 105 13.00 2.85 -12.09
N SER A 106 14.17 2.58 -12.68
CA SER A 106 15.34 3.45 -12.53
C SER A 106 15.29 4.73 -13.35
N THR A 107 14.39 4.84 -14.33
CA THR A 107 14.35 6.00 -15.25
C THR A 107 12.95 6.53 -15.52
N SER A 108 11.92 5.70 -15.39
CA SER A 108 10.61 5.92 -15.98
C SER A 108 9.48 5.65 -14.99
N PHE A 109 9.78 5.70 -13.69
CA PHE A 109 8.74 5.66 -12.68
C PHE A 109 7.94 6.97 -12.68
N SER A 110 6.62 6.83 -12.54
CA SER A 110 5.70 7.91 -12.23
C SER A 110 4.71 7.44 -11.15
N ALA A 111 4.38 8.37 -10.26
CA ALA A 111 3.46 8.19 -9.15
C ALA A 111 2.01 8.15 -9.64
N ILE A 112 1.27 7.12 -9.28
CA ILE A 112 -0.07 6.85 -9.77
C ILE A 112 -1.09 7.82 -9.14
N TYR A 113 -1.92 8.48 -9.96
CA TYR A 113 -3.11 9.19 -9.49
C TYR A 113 -4.40 8.38 -9.70
N TYR A 114 -4.53 7.70 -10.84
CA TYR A 114 -5.61 6.75 -11.14
C TYR A 114 -5.03 5.49 -11.77
N HIS A 115 -5.66 4.33 -11.55
CA HIS A 115 -5.38 3.08 -12.25
C HIS A 115 -6.69 2.54 -12.87
N TYR A 116 -7.22 3.23 -13.87
CA TYR A 116 -8.28 2.66 -14.72
C TYR A 116 -7.88 2.76 -16.19
N HIS A 117 -8.40 1.82 -16.97
CA HIS A 117 -8.31 1.82 -18.42
C HIS A 117 -9.58 2.46 -19.00
N TYR A 118 -9.45 3.57 -19.74
CA TYR A 118 -10.51 4.11 -20.58
C TYR A 118 -9.93 4.41 -21.96
N GLU A 119 -10.48 3.78 -23.00
CA GLU A 119 -10.21 4.07 -24.41
C GLU A 119 -8.71 4.31 -24.76
N LEU A 120 -7.85 3.30 -24.50
CA LEU A 120 -6.50 3.13 -25.06
C LEU A 120 -5.34 3.92 -24.45
N ALA A 121 -5.38 4.25 -23.15
CA ALA A 121 -4.15 4.48 -22.40
C ALA A 121 -4.34 4.11 -20.94
N LEU A 122 -3.32 3.48 -20.36
CA LEU A 122 -3.08 3.55 -18.92
C LEU A 122 -2.82 5.04 -18.58
N LEU A 123 -3.89 5.76 -18.22
CA LEU A 123 -3.83 7.17 -17.81
C LEU A 123 -3.28 7.27 -16.38
N LEU A 124 -2.10 6.69 -16.12
CA LEU A 124 -1.52 6.73 -14.78
C LEU A 124 -0.88 8.07 -14.46
N ASP A 125 -0.54 8.89 -15.47
CA ASP A 125 -0.03 10.25 -15.26
C ASP A 125 0.11 11.07 -16.55
N ASN A 126 0.05 10.52 -17.76
CA ASN A 126 0.41 11.30 -18.97
C ASN A 126 -0.41 12.59 -19.18
N ALA A 127 -1.63 12.69 -18.67
CA ALA A 127 -2.41 13.93 -18.70
C ALA A 127 -1.90 15.00 -17.70
N TYR A 128 -1.16 14.58 -16.66
CA TYR A 128 -0.66 15.43 -15.57
C TYR A 128 0.88 15.57 -15.53
N VAL A 129 1.63 14.67 -16.16
CA VAL A 129 3.08 14.84 -16.41
C VAL A 129 3.35 16.14 -17.17
N ASP A 130 2.45 16.52 -18.07
CA ASP A 130 2.52 17.77 -18.86
C ASP A 130 1.90 18.98 -18.14
N SER A 131 1.47 18.85 -16.87
CA SER A 131 0.64 19.85 -16.16
C SER A 131 1.37 20.68 -15.09
N ASP A 132 2.65 20.98 -15.31
CA ASP A 132 3.53 21.70 -14.37
C ASP A 132 3.65 21.01 -13.00
N CYS A 133 3.78 19.68 -12.99
CA CYS A 133 4.03 18.88 -11.77
C CYS A 133 5.41 18.21 -11.85
N PRO A 134 6.48 18.84 -11.34
CA PRO A 134 7.84 18.29 -11.40
C PRO A 134 7.99 16.94 -10.65
N SER A 135 7.19 16.72 -9.61
CA SER A 135 7.14 15.44 -8.90
C SER A 135 6.42 14.36 -9.73
N CYS A 136 5.53 14.70 -10.65
CA CYS A 136 4.85 13.75 -11.54
C CYS A 136 5.73 13.30 -12.71
N ALA A 137 6.79 14.05 -13.04
CA ALA A 137 7.68 13.72 -14.16
C ALA A 137 8.28 12.32 -14.02
N LEU A 138 8.44 11.63 -15.16
CA LEU A 138 9.13 10.34 -15.25
C LEU A 138 10.55 10.48 -14.71
N GLN A 139 10.89 9.65 -13.72
CA GLN A 139 12.16 9.72 -13.01
C GLN A 139 12.48 8.38 -12.34
N PRO A 140 13.65 8.22 -11.68
CA PRO A 140 13.91 7.06 -10.86
C PRO A 140 12.87 6.91 -9.74
N ALA A 141 12.48 5.68 -9.41
CA ALA A 141 11.46 5.38 -8.42
C ALA A 141 11.79 6.01 -7.07
N TYR A 142 10.76 6.54 -6.41
CA TYR A 142 10.96 7.32 -5.20
C TYR A 142 9.73 7.29 -4.30
N TYR A 143 9.96 7.62 -3.03
CA TYR A 143 8.93 7.95 -2.06
C TYR A 143 9.39 9.10 -1.18
N TYR A 144 8.46 9.72 -0.46
CA TYR A 144 8.76 10.72 0.56
C TYR A 144 8.61 10.10 1.96
N HIS A 145 9.66 10.20 2.76
CA HIS A 145 9.67 9.77 4.16
C HIS A 145 9.27 10.92 5.07
N PHE A 146 8.28 10.70 5.93
CA PHE A 146 7.88 11.67 6.94
C PHE A 146 8.84 11.62 8.13
N ASP A 147 9.37 12.78 8.51
CA ASP A 147 10.23 12.96 9.67
C ASP A 147 9.96 14.34 10.28
N ASP A 148 9.38 14.35 11.48
CA ASP A 148 8.98 15.57 12.19
C ASP A 148 10.16 16.32 12.81
N THR A 149 11.37 15.75 12.72
CA THR A 149 12.61 16.37 13.21
C THR A 149 13.35 17.16 12.15
N LEU A 150 12.88 17.15 10.90
CA LEU A 150 13.49 17.87 9.79
C LEU A 150 13.45 19.38 10.00
N THR A 151 14.52 20.05 9.55
CA THR A 151 14.62 21.50 9.63
C THR A 151 13.53 22.16 8.77
N GLY A 152 12.71 23.01 9.37
CA GLY A 152 11.61 23.70 8.70
C GLY A 152 10.25 23.04 8.96
N CYS A 153 10.23 21.76 9.39
CA CYS A 153 9.00 21.09 9.77
C CYS A 153 8.30 21.84 10.92
N THR A 154 7.00 22.04 10.77
CA THR A 154 6.18 22.74 11.75
C THR A 154 6.08 22.00 13.09
N ASP A 155 6.15 22.75 14.19
CA ASP A 155 5.85 22.24 15.54
C ASP A 155 4.34 21.99 15.76
N THR A 156 3.48 22.49 14.86
CA THR A 156 2.03 22.29 14.98
C THR A 156 1.65 20.93 14.42
N VAL A 157 1.48 19.94 15.30
CA VAL A 157 1.14 18.54 14.94
C VAL A 157 0.02 18.42 13.91
N ALA A 158 -1.04 19.22 14.03
CA ALA A 158 -2.17 19.20 13.09
C ALA A 158 -1.79 19.58 11.64
N ASN A 159 -0.69 20.30 11.45
CA ASN A 159 -0.24 20.79 10.16
C ASN A 159 0.92 19.96 9.57
N GLN A 160 1.61 19.15 10.39
CA GLN A 160 2.80 18.37 9.99
C GLN A 160 2.52 17.46 8.79
N SER A 161 1.35 16.82 8.73
CA SER A 161 1.02 15.91 7.63
C SER A 161 0.97 16.60 6.26
N THR A 162 0.72 17.91 6.24
CA THR A 162 0.59 18.74 5.03
C THR A 162 1.70 19.77 4.88
N ASP A 163 2.73 19.68 5.72
CA ASP A 163 3.91 20.54 5.65
C ASP A 163 5.00 19.81 4.87
N ALA A 164 5.37 20.35 3.71
CA ALA A 164 6.36 19.74 2.83
C ALA A 164 7.75 19.65 3.48
N ASP A 165 8.07 20.52 4.45
CA ASP A 165 9.36 20.54 5.13
C ASP A 165 9.52 19.35 6.11
N CYS A 166 8.43 18.66 6.45
CA CYS A 166 8.43 17.42 7.23
C CYS A 166 8.70 16.16 6.39
N TYR A 167 9.04 16.31 5.11
CA TYR A 167 9.23 15.18 4.21
C TYR A 167 10.56 15.23 3.47
N SER A 168 11.30 14.12 3.50
CA SER A 168 12.53 13.93 2.72
C SER A 168 12.31 12.96 1.56
N LYS A 169 12.87 13.27 0.39
CA LYS A 169 12.78 12.40 -0.78
C LYS A 169 13.79 11.27 -0.69
N VAL A 170 13.32 10.05 -0.88
CA VAL A 170 14.15 8.85 -0.98
C VAL A 170 14.05 8.30 -2.39
N VAL A 171 15.20 8.14 -3.05
CA VAL A 171 15.29 7.54 -4.38
C VAL A 171 15.69 6.08 -4.24
N ILE A 172 14.90 5.21 -4.83
CA ILE A 172 15.17 3.78 -4.97
C ILE A 172 16.14 3.67 -6.14
N ASN A 173 17.31 3.06 -5.92
CA ASN A 173 18.36 2.95 -6.94
C ASN A 173 18.58 1.51 -7.43
N THR A 174 18.04 0.52 -6.72
CA THR A 174 18.25 -0.90 -6.97
C THR A 174 17.01 -1.71 -6.59
N ASP A 175 16.96 -2.95 -7.09
CA ASP A 175 16.01 -4.00 -6.72
C ASP A 175 16.02 -4.34 -5.22
N SER A 176 17.19 -4.34 -4.58
CA SER A 176 17.35 -4.57 -3.14
C SER A 176 17.51 -3.27 -2.36
N TYR A 177 16.44 -2.47 -2.26
CA TYR A 177 16.41 -1.30 -1.38
C TYR A 177 16.07 -1.72 0.05
N THR A 178 17.04 -1.61 0.95
CA THR A 178 16.81 -1.73 2.39
C THR A 178 16.82 -0.30 2.95
N GLY A 179 15.65 0.21 3.33
CA GLY A 179 15.57 1.52 3.95
C GLY A 179 16.28 1.49 5.31
N ASP A 180 17.11 2.50 5.59
CA ASP A 180 17.57 2.78 6.95
C ASP A 180 16.33 3.12 7.80
N GLY A 181 15.84 2.15 8.58
CA GLY A 181 14.62 2.28 9.39
C GLY A 181 13.62 1.14 9.24
N GLY A 182 13.79 0.25 8.26
CA GLY A 182 13.00 -0.98 8.16
C GLY A 182 13.33 -1.95 9.29
N THR A 183 12.47 -2.07 10.30
CA THR A 183 12.68 -2.99 11.44
C THR A 183 12.28 -4.44 11.15
N ASN A 184 12.35 -4.90 9.89
CA ASN A 184 12.12 -6.31 9.59
C ASN A 184 13.44 -7.10 9.71
N ASN A 185 13.68 -7.55 10.94
CA ASN A 185 14.74 -8.49 11.32
C ASN A 185 14.53 -9.92 10.75
N TYR A 186 13.90 -10.04 9.58
CA TYR A 186 13.68 -11.29 8.87
C TYR A 186 14.47 -11.28 7.58
N GLY A 187 15.73 -11.74 7.71
CA GLY A 187 16.57 -12.08 6.58
C GLY A 187 15.82 -13.01 5.63
N ARG A 188 15.52 -12.47 4.45
CA ARG A 188 15.16 -13.23 3.27
C ARG A 188 16.16 -12.78 2.21
N THR A 189 17.24 -13.53 2.14
CA THR A 189 18.19 -13.49 1.04
C THR A 189 17.45 -13.85 -0.24
N LEU A 190 17.69 -13.08 -1.28
CA LEU A 190 17.33 -13.34 -2.67
C LEU A 190 17.54 -14.83 -3.01
N ALA A 191 16.53 -15.44 -3.64
CA ALA A 191 16.66 -16.63 -4.47
C ALA A 191 15.69 -16.49 -5.66
#